data_AF-A0A0P9UNQ7-F1
#
_entry.id   AF-A0A0P9UNQ7-F1
#
_cell.length_a   1.000
_cell.length_b   1.000
_cell.length_c   1.000
_cell.angle_alpha   90.00
_cell.angle_beta   90.00
_cell.angle_gamma   90.00
#
_symmetry.space_group_name_H-M   'P 1'
#
loop_
_entity.id
_entity.type
_entity.pdbx_description
1 polymer ?
#
loop_
_entity_poly.entity_id
_entity_poly.type
_entity_poly.pdbx_seq_one_letter_code
_entity_poly.pdbx_strand_id
1 'polypeptide(L)' 'MASINVRIDDDLKARAYLELEKLGVTPSELLRQTLQYVAERGQLPFKTVLMTTVGAD' A
#
# COMPACT_ATOMS: atom_id res chain seq x y z
N MET A 1 16.15 -11.71 8.74
CA MET A 1 15.02 -10.96 8.16
C MET A 1 14.38 -10.14 9.27
N ALA A 2 13.97 -8.91 8.99
CA ALA A 2 13.21 -8.08 9.92
C ALA A 2 11.70 -8.26 9.66
N SER A 3 10.87 -8.08 10.70
CA SER A 3 9.41 -8.14 10.60
C SER A 3 8.82 -6.74 10.75
N ILE A 4 7.75 -6.47 9.99
CA ILE A 4 7.01 -5.20 10.04
C ILE A 4 5.56 -5.54 10.36
N ASN A 5 4.98 -4.85 11.35
CA ASN A 5 3.57 -4.97 11.69
C ASN A 5 2.84 -3.68 11.29
N VAL A 6 1.83 -3.78 10.41
CA VAL A 6 1.08 -2.64 9.89
C VAL A 6 -0.39 -2.78 10.31
N ARG A 7 -0.97 -1.69 10.82
CA ARG A 7 -2.42 -1.61 11.10
C ARG A 7 -3.11 -0.94 9.93
N ILE A 8 -4.13 -1.60 9.40
CA ILE A 8 -5.04 -1.09 8.38
C ILE A 8 -6.46 -1.49 8.74
N ASP A 9 -7.43 -0.85 8.12
CA ASP A 9 -8.82 -1.25 8.19
C ASP A 9 -9.03 -2.69 7.66
N ASP A 10 -9.92 -3.45 8.30
CA ASP A 10 -10.16 -4.86 7.99
C ASP A 10 -10.82 -5.06 6.62
N ASP A 11 -11.74 -4.18 6.21
CA ASP A 11 -12.36 -4.24 4.89
C ASP A 11 -11.34 -3.91 3.80
N LEU A 12 -10.50 -2.89 4.03
CA LEU A 12 -9.39 -2.59 3.13
C LEU A 12 -8.44 -3.79 2.98
N LYS A 13 -8.09 -4.45 4.08
CA LYS A 13 -7.25 -5.65 4.08
C LYS A 13 -7.87 -6.75 3.23
N ALA A 14 -9.16 -7.06 3.45
CA ALA A 14 -9.86 -8.13 2.75
C ALA A 14 -9.91 -7.87 1.23
N ARG A 15 -10.30 -6.66 0.83
CA ARG A 15 -10.38 -6.29 -0.59
C ARG A 15 -8.99 -6.30 -1.25
N ALA A 16 -7.98 -5.75 -0.58
CA ALA A 16 -6.61 -5.75 -1.12
C ALA A 16 -6.07 -7.18 -1.31
N TYR A 17 -6.32 -8.09 -0.37
CA TYR A 17 -5.84 -9.46 -0.46
C TYR A 17 -6.48 -10.23 -1.62
N LEU A 18 -7.78 -10.02 -1.87
CA LEU A 18 -8.49 -10.61 -3.00
C LEU A 18 -7.88 -10.17 -4.34
N GLU A 19 -7.64 -8.87 -4.52
CA GLU A 19 -7.06 -8.36 -5.77
C GLU A 19 -5.61 -8.82 -5.94
N LEU A 20 -4.83 -8.87 -4.86
CA LEU A 20 -3.46 -9.37 -4.89
C LEU A 20 -3.39 -10.85 -5.30
N GLU A 21 -4.32 -11.67 -4.84
CA GLU A 21 -4.42 -13.08 -5.23
C GLU A 21 -4.69 -13.22 -6.73
N LYS A 22 -5.61 -12.42 -7.30
CA LYS A 22 -5.88 -12.39 -8.74
C LYS A 22 -4.65 -12.01 -9.57
N LEU A 23 -3.79 -11.15 -9.01
CA LEU A 23 -2.53 -10.74 -9.63
C LEU A 23 -1.38 -11.73 -9.40
N GLY A 24 -1.58 -12.76 -8.56
CA GLY A 24 -0.54 -13.73 -8.20
C GLY A 24 0.57 -13.13 -7.32
N VAL A 25 0.29 -12.04 -6.61
CA VAL A 25 1.27 -11.33 -5.78
C VAL A 25 0.92 -11.48 -4.31
N THR A 26 1.89 -11.77 -3.46
CA THR A 26 1.65 -11.82 -2.01
C THR A 26 1.74 -10.43 -1.38
N PRO A 27 1.04 -10.15 -0.27
CA PRO A 27 1.16 -8.89 0.46
C PRO A 27 2.60 -8.57 0.87
N SER A 28 3.35 -9.60 1.28
CA SER A 28 4.77 -9.47 1.63
C SER A 28 5.63 -9.08 0.42
N GLU A 29 5.32 -9.57 -0.78
CA GLU A 29 6.01 -9.15 -2.00
C GLU A 29 5.71 -7.69 -2.33
N LEU A 30 4.45 -7.29 -2.29
CA LEU A 30 4.04 -5.89 -2.52
C LEU A 30 4.78 -4.93 -1.57
N LEU A 31 4.79 -5.23 -0.27
CA LEU A 31 5.46 -4.38 0.73
C LEU A 31 6.97 -4.35 0.52
N ARG A 32 7.61 -5.49 0.20
CA ARG A 32 9.05 -5.53 -0.09
C ARG A 32 9.41 -4.67 -1.29
N GLN A 33 8.66 -4.79 -2.40
CA GLN A 33 8.88 -3.99 -3.59
C GLN A 33 8.66 -2.49 -3.34
N THR A 34 7.63 -2.14 -2.55
CA THR A 34 7.33 -0.76 -2.17
C THR A 34 8.49 -0.16 -1.37
N LEU A 35 8.99 -0.87 -0.36
CA LEU A 35 10.10 -0.41 0.47
C LEU A 35 11.41 -0.33 -0.34
N GLN A 36 11.65 -1.29 -1.24
CA GLN A 36 12.80 -1.26 -2.12
C GLN A 36 12.76 -0.05 -3.05
N TYR A 37 11.60 0.27 -3.64
CA TYR A 37 11.43 1.45 -4.48
C TYR A 37 11.79 2.74 -3.72
N VAL A 38 11.31 2.87 -2.48
CA VAL A 38 11.64 4.02 -1.63
C VAL A 38 13.14 4.07 -1.32
N ALA A 39 13.75 2.93 -0.98
CA ALA A 39 15.17 2.85 -0.68
C ALA A 39 16.06 3.19 -1.89
N GLU A 40 15.68 2.75 -3.09
CA GLU A 40 16.46 2.94 -4.30
C GLU A 40 16.23 4.32 -4.96
N ARG A 41 15.02 4.89 -4.83
CA ARG A 41 14.63 6.12 -5.54
C ARG A 41 14.38 7.33 -4.67
N GLY A 42 14.32 7.17 -3.34
CA GLY A 42 14.11 8.27 -2.39
C GLY A 42 12.73 8.93 -2.49
N GLN A 43 11.74 8.28 -3.10
CA GLN A 43 10.39 8.82 -3.29
C GLN A 43 9.33 7.70 -3.17
N LEU A 44 8.09 8.09 -2.88
CA LEU A 44 6.97 7.15 -2.82
C LEU A 44 6.56 6.68 -4.22
N PRO A 45 6.20 5.40 -4.41
CA PRO A 45 5.74 4.88 -5.70
C PRO A 45 4.36 5.43 -6.12
N PHE A 46 3.65 6.09 -5.21
CA PHE A 46 2.37 6.74 -5.47
C PHE A 46 2.40 8.16 -4.91
N LYS A 47 1.80 9.11 -5.62
CA LYS A 47 1.55 10.45 -5.08
C LYS A 47 0.38 10.35 -4.11
N THR A 48 0.58 10.81 -2.87
CA THR A 48 -0.51 11.06 -1.92
C THR A 48 -1.38 12.18 -2.48
N VAL A 49 -2.44 11.83 -3.20
CA VAL A 49 -3.49 12.80 -3.54
C VAL A 49 -4.26 13.02 -2.24
N LEU A 50 -3.96 14.12 -1.55
CA LEU A 50 -4.83 14.63 -0.50
C LEU A 50 -6.18 14.97 -1.16
N MET A 51 -7.14 14.06 -1.14
CA MET A 51 -8.55 14.40 -1.42
C MET A 51 -9.07 15.18 -0.22
N THR A 52 -8.68 16.43 -0.11
CA THR A 52 -9.40 17.40 0.70
C THR A 52 -10.62 17.83 -0.13
N THR A 53 -11.74 17.13 0.01
CA THR A 53 -13.04 17.73 -0.37
C THR A 53 -13.39 18.75 0.70
N VAL A 54 -12.78 19.94 0.61
CA VAL A 54 -13.34 21.16 1.21
C VAL A 54 -14.28 21.75 0.17
N GLY A 55 -15.55 21.85 0.54
CA GLY A 55 -16.59 22.39 -0.33
C GLY A 55 -17.96 21.89 0.11
N ALA A 56 -18.34 22.24 1.34
CA ALA A 56 -19.75 22.39 1.66
C ALA A 56 -20.26 23.61 0.89
N ASP A 57 -21.27 23.41 0.06
CA ASP A 57 -22.28 24.41 -0.28
C ASP A 57 -23.64 23.72 -0.19
#